data_AF-A0A2T7DP89-F1
#
_entry.id   AF-A0A2T7DP89-F1
#
_cell.length_a   1.000
_cell.length_b   1.000
_cell.length_c   1.000
_cell.angle_alpha   90.00
_cell.angle_beta   90.00
_cell.angle_gamma   90.00
#
_symmetry.space_group_name_H-M   'P 1'
#
loop_
_entity.id
_entity.type
_entity.pdbx_description
1 polymer ?
#
loop_
_entity_poly.entity_id
_entity_poly.type
_entity_poly.pdbx_seq_one_letter_code
_entity_poly.pdbx_strand_id
1 'polypeptide(L)' 'MRWTALLSVLVELHNNGDDAQNGWKPHVYNAAIKNVRESCNVEITKKNIASRCKIFDKHYEIISKILSQSGFGWD' A
#
# COMPACT_ATOMS: atom_id res chain seq x y z
N MET A 1 -11.23 -2.67 -7.88
CA MET A 1 -10.72 -4.00 -8.30
C MET A 1 -9.20 -4.01 -8.57
N ARG A 2 -8.59 -3.04 -9.29
CA ARG A 2 -7.12 -3.07 -9.54
C ARG A 2 -6.21 -2.76 -8.35
N TRP A 3 -6.64 -1.93 -7.41
CA TRP A 3 -5.78 -1.44 -6.32
C TRP A 3 -5.84 -2.29 -5.05
N THR A 4 -6.93 -3.03 -4.86
CA THR A 4 -7.06 -4.00 -3.77
C THR A 4 -5.99 -5.08 -3.89
N ALA A 5 -5.67 -5.55 -5.10
CA ALA A 5 -4.60 -6.51 -5.34
C ALA A 5 -3.22 -5.99 -4.89
N LEU A 6 -2.89 -4.73 -5.19
CA LEU A 6 -1.62 -4.13 -4.73
C LEU A 6 -1.61 -3.90 -3.22
N LEU A 7 -2.72 -3.43 -2.64
CA LEU A 7 -2.79 -3.17 -1.21
C LEU A 7 -2.69 -4.47 -0.40
N SER A 8 -3.41 -5.51 -0.80
CA SER A 8 -3.42 -6.80 -0.10
C SER A 8 -2.01 -7.42 0.00
N VAL A 9 -1.25 -7.43 -1.10
CA VAL A 9 0.12 -7.98 -1.08
C VAL A 9 1.08 -7.12 -0.26
N LEU A 10 0.92 -5.80 -0.27
CA LEU A 10 1.74 -4.91 0.57
C LEU A 10 1.43 -5.10 2.07
N VAL A 11 0.16 -5.29 2.43
CA VAL A 11 -0.25 -5.56 3.82
C VAL A 11 0.30 -6.91 4.30
N GLU A 12 0.21 -7.95 3.48
CA GLU A 12 0.77 -9.27 3.81
C GLU A 12 2.29 -9.20 4.05
N LEU A 13 3.01 -8.55 3.14
CA LEU A 13 4.47 -8.39 3.25
C LEU A 13 4.86 -7.50 4.45
N HIS A 14 4.06 -6.48 4.76
CA HIS A 14 4.26 -5.70 5.98
C HIS A 14 4.12 -6.55 7.25
N ASN A 15 3.06 -7.36 7.32
CA ASN A 15 2.80 -8.24 8.46
C ASN A 15 3.90 -9.31 8.63
N ASN A 16 4.60 -9.66 7.55
CA ASN A 16 5.74 -10.56 7.57
C ASN A 16 7.08 -9.86 7.96
N GLY A 17 7.08 -8.54 8.20
CA GLY A 17 8.27 -7.78 8.55
C GLY A 17 9.19 -7.50 7.35
N ASP A 18 8.62 -7.38 6.15
CA ASP A 18 9.35 -7.05 4.92
C ASP A 18 9.47 -5.55 4.62
N ASP A 19 9.01 -4.73 5.56
CA ASP A 19 9.41 -3.34 5.65
C ASP A 19 10.90 -3.21 6.03
N ALA A 20 11.47 -2.06 5.68
CA ALA A 20 12.84 -1.68 5.97
C ALA A 20 12.88 -0.21 6.37
N GLN A 21 13.97 0.20 7.03
CA GLN A 21 14.14 1.56 7.55
C GLN A 21 13.94 2.66 6.49
N ASN A 22 14.19 2.35 5.21
CA ASN A 22 14.09 3.27 4.07
C ASN A 22 13.05 2.82 3.02
N GLY A 23 12.01 2.09 3.42
CA GLY A 23 10.93 1.64 2.54
C GLY A 23 10.89 0.12 2.42
N TRP A 24 10.67 -0.42 1.22
CA TRP A 24 10.48 -1.86 1.04
C TRP A 24 11.76 -2.59 0.65
N LYS A 25 11.93 -3.83 1.13
CA LYS A 25 12.98 -4.74 0.64
C LYS A 25 12.81 -4.99 -0.88
N PRO A 26 13.89 -5.25 -1.63
CA PRO A 26 13.81 -5.41 -3.09
C PRO A 26 12.80 -6.46 -3.58
N HIS A 27 12.63 -7.57 -2.85
CA HIS A 27 11.73 -8.65 -3.24
C HIS A 27 10.24 -8.26 -3.17
N VAL A 28 9.88 -7.30 -2.31
CA VAL A 28 8.50 -6.80 -2.16
C VAL A 28 8.00 -6.21 -3.48
N TYR A 29 8.86 -5.47 -4.18
CA TYR A 29 8.50 -4.91 -5.48
C TYR A 29 8.23 -6.00 -6.52
N ASN A 30 9.02 -7.07 -6.54
CA ASN A 30 8.82 -8.17 -7.48
C ASN A 30 7.53 -8.92 -7.18
N ALA A 31 7.25 -9.20 -5.90
CA ALA A 31 6.01 -9.83 -5.45
C ALA A 31 4.79 -8.99 -5.83
N ALA A 32 4.84 -7.68 -5.58
CA ALA A 32 3.74 -6.76 -5.91
C ALA A 32 3.50 -6.64 -7.43
N ILE A 33 4.57 -6.53 -8.23
CA ILE A 33 4.47 -6.50 -9.70
C ILE A 33 3.84 -7.79 -10.22
N LYS A 34 4.33 -8.94 -9.74
CA LYS A 34 3.80 -10.26 -10.11
C LYS A 34 2.32 -10.38 -9.76
N ASN A 35 1.95 -10.06 -8.52
CA ASN A 35 0.57 -10.19 -8.04
C ASN A 35 -0.40 -9.31 -8.83
N VAL A 36 -0.03 -8.06 -9.13
CA VAL A 36 -0.89 -7.16 -9.93
C VAL A 36 -1.00 -7.63 -11.37
N ARG A 37 0.08 -8.17 -11.96
CA ARG A 37 0.03 -8.75 -13.30
C ARG A 37 -0.90 -9.95 -13.35
N GLU A 38 -0.79 -10.87 -12.40
CA GLU A 38 -1.61 -12.10 -12.35
C GLU A 38 -3.07 -11.80 -12.01
N SER A 39 -3.32 -10.92 -11.05
CA SER A 39 -4.67 -10.63 -10.55
C SER A 39 -5.46 -9.65 -11.43
N CYS A 40 -4.77 -8.76 -12.14
CA CYS A 40 -5.41 -7.64 -12.84
C CYS A 40 -5.05 -7.53 -14.32
N ASN A 41 -4.10 -8.35 -14.81
CA ASN A 41 -3.54 -8.24 -16.15
C ASN A 41 -3.02 -6.83 -16.48
N VAL A 42 -2.36 -6.20 -15.50
CA VAL A 42 -1.76 -4.87 -15.64
C VAL A 42 -0.27 -4.95 -15.33
N GLU A 43 0.54 -4.38 -16.21
CA GLU A 43 1.96 -4.19 -15.97
C GLU A 43 2.20 -2.91 -15.18
N ILE A 44 2.90 -3.04 -14.06
CA ILE A 44 3.26 -1.92 -13.18
C ILE A 44 4.76 -1.93 -12.91
N THR A 45 5.31 -0.75 -12.64
CA THR A 45 6.72 -0.58 -12.29
C THR A 45 6.90 -0.26 -10.80
N LYS A 46 8.15 -0.33 -10.33
CA LYS A 46 8.52 0.16 -8.98
C LYS A 46 8.07 1.60 -8.73
N LYS A 47 8.15 2.47 -9.76
CA LYS A 47 7.71 3.87 -9.67
C LYS A 47 6.20 3.97 -9.44
N ASN A 48 5.41 3.11 -10.08
CA ASN A 48 3.96 3.06 -9.85
C ASN A 48 3.64 2.65 -8.40
N ILE A 49 4.35 1.65 -7.87
CA ILE A 49 4.20 1.20 -6.47
C ILE A 49 4.59 2.31 -5.50
N ALA A 50 5.77 2.91 -5.66
CA ALA A 50 6.23 3.99 -4.79
C ALA A 50 5.29 5.21 -4.82
N SER A 51 4.80 5.59 -6.00
CA SER A 51 3.80 6.66 -6.13
C SER A 51 2.51 6.30 -5.41
N ARG A 52 2.12 5.02 -5.37
CA ARG A 52 0.91 4.58 -4.69
C ARG A 52 1.07 4.55 -3.18
N CYS A 53 2.21 4.10 -2.66
CA CYS A 53 2.51 4.17 -1.22
C CYS A 53 2.39 5.60 -0.70
N LYS A 54 2.94 6.60 -1.41
CA LYS A 54 2.78 8.02 -1.06
C LYS A 54 1.32 8.47 -0.96
N ILE A 55 0.44 7.93 -1.80
CA ILE A 55 -0.99 8.23 -1.75
C ILE A 55 -1.63 7.55 -0.53
N PHE A 56 -1.25 6.32 -0.21
CA PHE A 56 -1.70 5.64 1.02
C PHE A 56 -1.27 6.39 2.28
N ASP A 57 -0.01 6.84 2.35
CA ASP A 57 0.50 7.64 3.47
C ASP A 57 -0.33 8.92 3.66
N LYS A 58 -0.63 9.61 2.55
CA LYS A 58 -1.46 10.83 2.58
C LYS A 58 -2.89 10.55 3.02
N HIS A 59 -3.50 9.45 2.57
CA HIS A 59 -4.83 9.06 3.02
C HIS A 59 -4.83 8.70 4.50
N TYR A 60 -3.83 7.95 4.95
CA TYR A 60 -3.65 7.60 6.36
C TYR A 60 -3.52 8.85 7.23
N GLU A 61 -2.71 9.82 6.81
CA GLU A 61 -2.55 11.10 7.51
C GLU A 61 -3.87 11.87 7.62
N ILE A 62 -4.62 11.97 6.53
CA ILE A 62 -5.93 12.66 6.50
C ILE A 62 -6.92 11.96 7.44
N ILE A 63 -7.04 10.63 7.34
CA ILE A 63 -7.96 9.84 8.16
C ILE A 63 -7.56 9.95 9.64
N SER A 64 -6.27 9.85 9.96
CA SER A 64 -5.76 10.00 11.32
C SER A 64 -6.09 11.37 11.92
N LYS A 65 -5.99 12.44 11.12
CA LYS A 65 -6.40 13.79 11.54
C LYS A 65 -7.88 13.86 11.84
N ILE A 66 -8.73 13.28 11.00
CA ILE A 66 -10.18 13.25 11.23
C ILE A 66 -10.50 12.48 12.51
N LEU A 67 -9.90 11.29 12.69
CA LEU A 67 -10.06 10.46 13.88
C LEU A 67 -9.60 11.14 15.17
N SER A 68 -8.63 12.06 15.08
CA SER A 68 -8.14 12.82 16.23
C SER A 68 -9.07 13.96 16.66
N GLN A 69 -10.11 14.30 15.88
CA GLN A 69 -11.05 15.37 16.22
C GLN A 69 -12.01 14.90 17.32
N SER A 70 -12.18 15.73 18.35
CA SER A 70 -13.11 15.43 19.44
C SER A 70 -14.55 15.42 18.92
N GLY A 71 -15.30 14.37 19.26
CA GLY A 71 -16.69 14.20 18.81
C GLY A 71 -16.83 13.49 17.46
N PHE A 72 -15.74 13.06 16.83
CA PHE A 72 -15.81 12.16 15.69
C PHE A 72 -16.25 10.76 16.14
N GLY A 73 -17.23 10.20 15.43
CA GLY A 73 -17.66 8.81 15.54
C GLY A 73 -18.00 8.29 14.15
N TRP A 74 -17.66 7.04 13.89
CA TRP A 74 -18.24 6.33 12.76
C TRP A 74 -19.72 6.11 13.06
N ASP A 75 -20.58 6.52 12.14
CA ASP A 75 -22.04 6.35 12.23
C ASP A 75 -22.48 4.88 12.15
#